data_AF-A0AAU8N0Y3-F1
#
_entry.id   AF-A0AAU8N0Y3-F1
#
_cell.length_a   1.000
_cell.length_b   1.000
_cell.length_c   1.000
_cell.angle_alpha   90.00
_cell.angle_beta   90.00
_cell.angle_gamma   90.00
#
_symmetry.space_group_name_H-M   'P 1'
#
loop_
_entity.id
_entity.type
_entity.pdbx_description
1 polymer ?
#
loop_
_entity_poly.entity_id
_entity_poly.type
_entity_poly.pdbx_seq_one_letter_code
_entity_poly.pdbx_strand_id
1 'polypeptide(L)'
;MSPARWPRSHGRDEGERLLRRWRRRGLAPAALPAPCRGHLPAGRLLGAVPIDGAGESWAVAMASGLIIVSADALVADHPWDSIDKGSWDAGARAFTLTLSGAPERRLALTVPARIEQGGAVRPVAVDRFARALRQRVEASLVHLVTRILPSGAQARIAIRRDADGGLHAVASPEPASAATAEDRAELEALLREACDSVGLDTR
;
A
#
# COMPACT_ATOMS: atom_id res chain seq x y z
N MET A 1 -3.39 -24.47 -5.50
CA MET A 1 -3.87 -23.59 -4.41
C MET A 1 -2.68 -23.14 -3.57
N SER A 2 -2.29 -21.87 -3.68
CA SER A 2 -1.37 -21.20 -2.75
C SER A 2 -1.97 -19.84 -2.42
N PRO A 3 -2.18 -19.50 -1.14
CA PRO A 3 -2.65 -18.18 -0.76
C PRO A 3 -1.62 -17.13 -1.21
N ALA A 4 -2.06 -15.89 -1.41
CA ALA A 4 -1.18 -14.74 -1.66
C ALA A 4 -0.06 -14.71 -0.61
N ARG A 5 1.09 -15.29 -0.97
CA ARG A 5 2.19 -15.50 -0.05
C ARG A 5 3.01 -14.23 -0.08
N TRP A 6 2.71 -13.34 0.86
CA TRP A 6 3.62 -12.26 1.22
C TRP A 6 5.02 -12.86 1.39
N PRO A 7 6.04 -12.42 0.61
CA PRO A 7 7.41 -12.85 0.84
C PRO A 7 7.74 -12.51 2.29
N ARG A 8 8.12 -13.53 3.07
CA ARG A 8 8.59 -13.30 4.44
C ARG A 8 9.88 -12.50 4.31
N SER A 9 9.83 -11.23 4.67
CA SER A 9 10.99 -10.34 4.68
C SER A 9 12.06 -10.89 5.63
N HIS A 10 13.22 -11.26 5.07
CA HIS A 10 14.40 -11.74 5.79
C HIS A 10 15.10 -10.65 6.64
N GLY A 11 14.60 -9.41 6.63
CA GLY A 11 15.20 -8.26 7.34
C GLY A 11 14.52 -7.89 8.67
N ARG A 12 13.64 -8.74 9.22
CA ARG A 12 12.91 -8.46 10.47
C ARG A 12 13.84 -8.27 11.68
N ASP A 13 15.03 -8.83 11.61
CA ASP A 13 15.84 -9.12 12.79
C ASP A 13 16.71 -7.94 13.25
N GLU A 14 17.26 -7.10 12.37
CA GLU A 14 18.10 -5.97 12.77
C GLU A 14 17.31 -4.71 13.15
N GLY A 15 16.25 -4.40 12.40
CA GLY A 15 15.37 -3.27 12.68
C GLY A 15 14.63 -3.42 14.01
N GLU A 16 14.12 -4.61 14.31
CA GLU A 16 13.51 -4.90 15.62
C GLU A 16 14.54 -4.86 16.76
N ARG A 17 15.78 -5.33 16.53
CA ARG A 17 16.85 -5.27 17.54
C ARG A 17 17.23 -3.83 17.88
N LEU A 18 17.30 -2.93 16.90
CA LEU A 18 17.55 -1.50 17.11
C LEU A 18 16.40 -0.83 17.86
N LEU A 19 15.15 -1.08 17.44
CA LEU A 19 13.97 -0.54 18.13
C LEU A 19 13.84 -1.04 19.58
N ARG A 20 14.10 -2.33 19.83
CA ARG A 20 14.14 -2.88 21.21
C ARG A 20 15.27 -2.26 22.03
N ARG A 21 16.44 -2.02 21.43
CA ARG A 21 17.55 -1.33 22.09
C ARG A 21 17.19 0.13 22.43
N TRP A 22 16.40 0.80 21.60
CA TRP A 22 16.00 2.19 21.84
C TRP A 22 14.85 2.35 22.82
N ARG A 23 13.86 1.44 22.82
CA ARG A 23 12.83 1.39 23.88
C ARG A 23 13.48 1.21 25.25
N ARG A 24 14.53 0.41 25.35
CA ARG A 24 15.34 0.27 26.58
C ARG A 24 16.11 1.53 26.97
N ARG A 25 16.38 2.44 26.03
CA ARG A 25 17.03 3.74 26.28
C ARG A 25 16.04 4.89 26.50
N GLY A 26 14.73 4.62 26.53
CA GLY A 26 13.70 5.64 26.78
C GLY A 26 13.50 6.66 25.65
N LEU A 27 14.09 6.45 24.46
CA LEU A 27 13.95 7.38 23.35
C LEU A 27 12.55 7.26 22.71
N ALA A 28 11.76 8.34 22.80
CA ALA A 28 10.47 8.43 22.14
C ALA A 28 10.66 8.44 20.60
N PRO A 29 9.96 7.56 19.86
CA PRO A 29 10.01 7.56 18.39
C PRO A 29 9.57 8.90 17.79
N ALA A 30 10.01 9.15 16.56
CA ALA A 30 9.53 10.25 15.75
C ALA A 30 8.00 10.18 15.62
N ALA A 31 7.35 11.33 15.68
CA ALA A 31 5.90 11.45 15.58
C ALA A 31 5.53 12.44 14.48
N LEU A 32 4.38 12.25 13.84
CA LEU A 32 3.89 13.18 12.82
C LEU A 32 3.86 14.62 13.40
N PRO A 33 4.45 15.64 12.74
CA PRO A 33 4.39 17.03 13.19
C PRO A 33 2.97 17.61 13.18
N ALA A 34 2.73 18.64 14.00
CA ALA A 34 1.44 19.33 14.03
C ALA A 34 1.08 20.02 12.70
N PRO A 35 2.01 20.70 11.99
CA PRO A 35 1.72 21.26 10.66
C PRO A 35 1.20 20.20 9.67
N CYS A 36 1.88 19.05 9.58
CA CYS A 36 1.44 17.94 8.73
C CYS A 36 0.04 17.42 9.11
N ARG A 37 -0.31 17.38 10.41
CA ARG A 37 -1.66 16.96 10.84
C ARG A 37 -2.75 17.90 10.35
N GLY A 38 -2.46 19.19 10.20
CA GLY A 38 -3.43 20.19 9.74
C GLY A 38 -3.91 19.98 8.31
N HIS A 39 -3.11 19.30 7.48
CA HIS A 39 -3.43 19.00 6.09
C HIS A 39 -4.05 17.62 5.87
N LEU A 40 -4.22 16.82 6.94
CA LEU A 40 -4.82 15.50 6.79
C LEU A 40 -6.34 15.60 6.63
N PRO A 41 -6.93 14.71 5.80
CA PRO A 41 -8.39 14.58 5.76
C PRO A 41 -8.92 14.12 7.12
N ALA A 42 -10.21 14.39 7.37
CA ALA A 42 -10.88 13.92 8.57
C ALA A 42 -10.84 12.39 8.65
N GLY A 43 -10.57 11.85 9.84
CA GLY A 43 -10.59 10.41 10.08
C GLY A 43 -9.51 9.93 11.03
N ARG A 44 -9.45 8.61 11.18
CA ARG A 44 -8.55 7.97 12.14
C ARG A 44 -7.16 7.74 11.52
N LEU A 45 -6.13 8.30 12.16
CA LEU A 45 -4.73 8.00 11.85
C LEU A 45 -4.35 6.62 12.42
N LEU A 46 -3.92 5.72 11.54
CA LEU A 46 -3.55 4.35 11.89
C LEU A 46 -2.04 4.18 12.09
N GLY A 47 -1.22 4.93 11.34
CA GLY A 47 0.24 4.99 11.51
C GLY A 47 0.85 6.06 10.60
N ALA A 48 2.06 6.51 10.91
CA ALA A 48 2.77 7.50 10.11
C ALA A 48 4.28 7.26 10.18
N VAL A 49 4.98 7.53 9.08
CA VAL A 49 6.44 7.49 8.98
C VAL A 49 6.94 8.68 8.15
N PRO A 50 8.07 9.31 8.51
CA PRO A 50 8.73 10.26 7.64
C PRO A 50 9.25 9.53 6.39
N ILE A 51 9.28 10.22 5.25
CA ILE A 51 9.77 9.68 3.98
C ILE A 51 10.93 10.48 3.38
N ASP A 52 11.49 11.41 4.16
CA ASP A 52 12.74 12.10 3.88
C ASP A 52 13.55 12.26 5.17
N GLY A 53 14.85 12.57 5.02
CA GLY A 53 15.76 12.70 6.16
C GLY A 53 15.52 13.92 7.05
N ALA A 54 14.87 14.97 6.53
CA ALA A 54 14.54 16.19 7.26
C ALA A 54 13.29 16.02 8.13
N GLY A 55 12.46 15.01 7.85
CA GLY A 55 11.18 14.80 8.50
C GLY A 55 10.12 15.80 8.05
N GLU A 56 10.25 16.36 6.85
CA GLU A 56 9.32 17.37 6.31
C GLU A 56 8.12 16.71 5.62
N SER A 57 8.35 15.58 4.94
CA SER A 57 7.35 14.78 4.25
C SER A 57 7.08 13.48 4.99
N TRP A 58 5.81 13.13 5.07
CA TRP A 58 5.32 11.98 5.81
C TRP A 58 4.35 11.15 4.97
N ALA A 59 4.51 9.83 5.03
CA ALA A 59 3.50 8.89 4.62
C ALA A 59 2.63 8.53 5.82
N VAL A 60 1.32 8.71 5.68
CA VAL A 60 0.33 8.54 6.73
C VAL A 60 -0.71 7.52 6.29
N ALA A 61 -0.77 6.39 7.00
CA ALA A 61 -1.83 5.42 6.84
C ALA A 61 -3.06 5.93 7.61
N MET A 62 -4.04 6.44 6.89
CA MET A 62 -5.35 6.83 7.40
C MET A 62 -6.34 5.67 7.29
N ALA A 63 -7.47 5.78 7.99
CA ALA A 63 -8.57 4.87 7.75
C ALA A 63 -9.04 4.93 6.30
N SER A 64 -9.14 6.11 5.67
CA SER A 64 -9.60 6.29 4.28
C SER A 64 -8.58 5.84 3.22
N GLY A 65 -7.30 6.16 3.40
CA GLY A 65 -6.27 5.90 2.39
C GLY A 65 -4.84 6.05 2.92
N LEU A 66 -3.88 5.91 2.02
CA LEU A 66 -2.49 6.30 2.23
C LEU A 66 -2.29 7.73 1.75
N ILE A 67 -1.94 8.62 2.66
CA ILE A 67 -1.73 10.04 2.38
C ILE A 67 -0.24 10.37 2.43
N ILE A 68 0.25 11.14 1.46
CA ILE A 68 1.55 11.80 1.52
C ILE A 68 1.30 13.27 1.85
N VAL A 69 1.96 13.78 2.88
CA VAL A 69 1.73 15.12 3.41
C VAL A 69 3.06 15.76 3.79
N SER A 70 3.17 17.08 3.58
CA SER A 70 4.27 17.91 4.08
C SER A 70 3.76 18.90 5.14
N ALA A 71 4.63 19.79 5.61
CA ALA A 71 4.20 20.87 6.52
C ALA A 71 3.25 21.87 5.85
N ASP A 72 3.27 21.98 4.52
CA ASP A 72 2.59 23.03 3.77
C ASP A 72 1.39 22.52 2.95
N ALA A 73 1.35 21.21 2.65
CA ALA A 73 0.36 20.66 1.74
C ALA A 73 0.07 19.17 1.94
N LEU A 74 -1.12 18.77 1.52
CA LEU A 74 -1.41 17.40 1.11
C LEU A 74 -0.80 17.19 -0.28
N VAL A 75 0.16 16.27 -0.38
CA VAL A 75 0.95 16.03 -1.59
C VAL A 75 0.32 14.96 -2.47
N ALA A 76 -0.20 13.89 -1.86
CA ALA A 76 -0.88 12.82 -2.58
C ALA A 76 -1.90 12.11 -1.69
N ASP A 77 -2.97 11.62 -2.31
CA ASP A 77 -3.97 10.75 -1.69
C ASP A 77 -4.10 9.48 -2.53
N HIS A 78 -3.85 8.34 -1.90
CA HIS A 78 -3.99 7.02 -2.50
C HIS A 78 -5.04 6.22 -1.71
N PRO A 79 -6.27 6.09 -2.25
CA PRO A 79 -7.28 5.19 -1.70
C PRO A 79 -6.73 3.76 -1.57
N TRP A 80 -7.18 3.00 -0.57
CA TRP A 80 -6.64 1.66 -0.32
C TRP A 80 -6.96 0.67 -1.45
N ASP A 81 -8.04 0.89 -2.18
CA ASP A 81 -8.46 0.18 -3.40
C ASP A 81 -7.64 0.56 -4.64
N SER A 82 -6.78 1.58 -4.57
CA SER A 82 -5.82 1.91 -5.64
C SER A 82 -4.46 1.23 -5.48
N ILE A 83 -4.20 0.50 -4.38
CA ILE A 83 -2.90 -0.11 -4.07
C ILE A 83 -3.00 -1.64 -4.17
N ASP A 84 -2.39 -2.26 -5.17
CA ASP A 84 -2.49 -3.71 -5.42
C ASP A 84 -1.70 -4.57 -4.43
N LYS A 85 -0.49 -4.10 -4.10
CA LYS A 85 0.45 -4.79 -3.21
C LYS A 85 1.46 -3.80 -2.65
N GLY A 86 2.01 -4.13 -1.49
CA GLY A 86 3.12 -3.42 -0.89
C GLY A 86 4.17 -4.38 -0.37
N SER A 87 5.43 -3.97 -0.39
CA SER A 87 6.53 -4.66 0.28
C SER A 87 7.33 -3.69 1.14
N TRP A 88 8.02 -4.23 2.14
CA TRP A 88 8.99 -3.51 2.96
C TRP A 88 10.35 -4.18 2.81
N ASP A 89 11.33 -3.42 2.35
CA ASP A 89 12.73 -3.80 2.36
C ASP A 89 13.40 -3.15 3.57
N ALA A 90 13.83 -3.97 4.53
CA ALA A 90 14.48 -3.46 5.75
C ALA A 90 15.93 -3.01 5.53
N GLY A 91 16.61 -3.51 4.49
CA GLY A 91 17.98 -3.11 4.14
C GLY A 91 17.99 -1.76 3.43
N ALA A 92 17.17 -1.62 2.39
CA ALA A 92 16.97 -0.34 1.71
C ALA A 92 16.15 0.66 2.54
N ARG A 93 15.44 0.16 3.56
CA ARG A 93 14.49 0.89 4.41
C ARG A 93 13.45 1.64 3.57
N ALA A 94 12.88 0.93 2.60
CA ALA A 94 11.89 1.47 1.68
C ALA A 94 10.64 0.59 1.62
N PHE A 95 9.48 1.24 1.57
CA PHE A 95 8.24 0.59 1.12
C PHE A 95 8.11 0.73 -0.38
N THR A 96 7.77 -0.34 -1.07
CA THR A 96 7.46 -0.32 -2.51
C THR A 96 6.01 -0.75 -2.71
N LEU A 97 5.19 0.14 -3.23
CA LEU A 97 3.77 -0.10 -3.51
C LEU A 97 3.56 -0.19 -5.02
N THR A 98 2.78 -1.15 -5.45
CA THR A 98 2.26 -1.21 -6.83
C THR A 98 0.85 -0.67 -6.83
N LEU A 99 0.59 0.32 -7.68
CA LEU A 99 -0.72 0.93 -7.81
C LEU A 99 -1.50 0.24 -8.94
N SER A 100 -2.82 0.16 -8.76
CA SER A 100 -3.77 -0.34 -9.77
C SER A 100 -3.76 0.55 -11.01
N GLY A 101 -4.11 -0.01 -12.18
CA GLY A 101 -4.21 0.73 -13.46
C GLY A 101 -2.93 0.81 -14.31
N ALA A 102 -1.79 0.28 -13.85
CA ALA A 102 -0.66 -0.16 -14.70
C ALA A 102 0.46 -0.77 -13.84
N PRO A 103 1.11 -1.88 -14.27
CA PRO A 103 2.17 -2.55 -13.51
C PRO A 103 3.43 -1.69 -13.28
N GLU A 104 3.62 -0.63 -14.07
CA GLU A 104 4.74 0.31 -13.95
C GLU A 104 4.50 1.41 -12.91
N ARG A 105 3.26 1.64 -12.47
CA ARG A 105 2.97 2.63 -11.43
C ARG A 105 3.39 2.10 -10.07
N ARG A 106 4.64 2.39 -9.72
CA ARG A 106 5.23 2.07 -8.42
C ARG A 106 5.47 3.33 -7.61
N LEU A 107 5.09 3.27 -6.34
CA LEU A 107 5.38 4.30 -5.35
C LEU A 107 6.43 3.76 -4.37
N ALA A 108 7.58 4.42 -4.31
CA ALA A 108 8.65 4.11 -3.36
C ALA A 108 8.65 5.13 -2.22
N LEU A 109 8.62 4.64 -0.97
CA LEU A 109 8.66 5.45 0.24
C LEU A 109 9.91 5.10 1.05
N THR A 110 10.95 5.91 0.93
CA THR A 110 12.21 5.72 1.65
C THR A 110 12.08 6.30 3.05
N VAL A 111 12.15 5.45 4.07
CA VAL A 111 11.99 5.87 5.46
C VAL A 111 13.38 6.07 6.06
N PRO A 112 13.76 7.19 6.70
CA PRO A 112 15.05 7.38 7.39
C PRO A 112 15.05 6.70 8.77
N ALA A 113 16.23 6.29 9.29
CA ALA A 113 16.31 5.47 10.52
C ALA A 113 16.07 6.32 11.76
N ARG A 114 16.39 7.59 11.59
CA ARG A 114 16.31 8.66 12.54
C ARG A 114 16.06 9.96 11.79
N ILE A 115 15.40 10.89 12.45
CA ILE A 115 15.26 12.27 12.00
C ILE A 115 15.58 13.20 13.16
N GLU A 116 15.94 14.45 12.87
CA GLU A 116 15.95 15.48 13.90
C GLU A 116 14.54 16.01 14.09
N GLN A 117 14.06 16.01 15.33
CA GLN A 117 12.71 16.50 15.64
C GLN A 117 12.66 17.12 17.04
N GLY A 118 12.35 18.41 17.09
CA GLY A 118 12.31 19.19 18.33
C GLY A 118 13.68 19.26 19.01
N GLY A 119 14.75 19.46 18.23
CA GLY A 119 16.12 19.57 18.73
C GLY A 119 16.77 18.25 19.17
N ALA A 120 16.12 17.11 18.92
CA ALA A 120 16.64 15.80 19.30
C ALA A 120 16.57 14.81 18.14
N VAL A 121 17.59 13.95 18.03
CA VAL A 121 17.58 12.81 17.10
C VAL A 121 16.59 11.77 17.61
N ARG A 122 15.55 11.49 16.83
CA ARG A 122 14.50 10.52 17.17
C ARG A 122 14.53 9.31 16.26
N PRO A 123 14.43 8.09 16.80
CA PRO A 123 14.33 6.89 15.98
C PRO A 123 12.97 6.81 15.26
N VAL A 124 12.95 6.23 14.07
CA VAL A 124 11.70 6.02 13.30
C VAL A 124 11.19 4.59 13.49
N ALA A 125 9.96 4.46 13.99
CA ALA A 125 9.30 3.17 14.18
C ALA A 125 8.34 2.88 13.02
N VAL A 126 8.57 1.78 12.29
CA VAL A 126 7.80 1.44 11.09
C VAL A 126 6.62 0.50 11.34
N ASP A 127 6.61 -0.23 12.47
CA ASP A 127 5.72 -1.37 12.69
C ASP A 127 4.23 -1.03 12.59
N ARG A 128 3.86 0.13 13.17
CA ARG A 128 2.45 0.56 13.20
C ARG A 128 1.97 0.95 11.80
N PHE A 129 2.81 1.68 11.05
CA PHE A 129 2.52 2.04 9.67
C PHE A 129 2.48 0.79 8.76
N ALA A 130 3.50 -0.08 8.82
CA ALA A 130 3.58 -1.30 8.02
C ALA A 130 2.36 -2.22 8.26
N ARG A 131 1.96 -2.38 9.52
CA ARG A 131 0.78 -3.16 9.88
C ARG A 131 -0.49 -2.53 9.32
N ALA A 132 -0.68 -1.22 9.50
CA ALA A 132 -1.85 -0.52 9.00
C ALA A 132 -1.95 -0.62 7.47
N LEU A 133 -0.84 -0.38 6.76
CA LEU A 133 -0.77 -0.49 5.31
C LEU A 133 -1.18 -1.89 4.84
N ARG A 134 -0.58 -2.94 5.40
CA ARG A 134 -0.95 -4.32 5.06
C ARG A 134 -2.43 -4.59 5.30
N GLN A 135 -2.91 -4.31 6.51
CA GLN A 135 -4.30 -4.59 6.89
C GLN A 135 -5.31 -3.86 6.02
N ARG A 136 -5.04 -2.60 5.66
CA ARG A 136 -5.96 -1.80 4.86
C ARG A 136 -5.97 -2.21 3.38
N VAL A 137 -4.81 -2.52 2.80
CA VAL A 137 -4.70 -3.07 1.44
C VAL A 137 -5.38 -4.43 1.33
N GLU A 138 -5.20 -5.30 2.33
CA GLU A 138 -5.89 -6.59 2.37
C GLU A 138 -7.41 -6.42 2.54
N ALA A 139 -7.84 -5.50 3.41
CA ALA A 139 -9.25 -5.25 3.64
C ALA A 139 -9.98 -4.62 2.44
N SER A 140 -9.26 -3.96 1.52
CA SER A 140 -9.85 -3.46 0.27
C SER A 140 -9.95 -4.53 -0.82
N LEU A 141 -9.33 -5.71 -0.66
CA LEU A 141 -9.45 -6.82 -1.60
C LEU A 141 -10.57 -7.76 -1.15
N VAL A 142 -11.65 -7.82 -1.93
CA VAL A 142 -12.83 -8.65 -1.64
C VAL A 142 -12.70 -10.02 -2.27
N HIS A 143 -12.32 -10.06 -3.55
CA HIS A 143 -12.19 -11.29 -4.30
C HIS A 143 -11.03 -11.19 -5.28
N LEU A 144 -10.38 -12.32 -5.57
CA LEU A 144 -9.23 -12.38 -6.44
C LEU A 144 -9.26 -13.66 -7.25
N VAL A 145 -9.35 -13.52 -8.57
CA VAL A 145 -9.25 -14.62 -9.51
C VAL A 145 -7.99 -14.44 -10.36
N THR A 146 -7.29 -15.54 -10.61
CA THR A 146 -6.12 -15.54 -11.50
C THR A 146 -6.25 -16.67 -12.50
N ARG A 147 -5.86 -16.42 -13.75
CA ARG A 147 -5.86 -17.42 -14.82
C ARG A 147 -4.62 -17.25 -15.70
N ILE A 148 -4.15 -18.34 -16.29
CA ILE A 148 -3.15 -18.26 -17.36
C ILE A 148 -3.91 -18.13 -18.67
N LEU A 149 -3.63 -17.07 -19.43
CA LEU A 149 -4.21 -16.79 -20.74
C LEU A 149 -3.60 -17.73 -21.80
N PRO A 150 -4.25 -17.90 -22.96
CA PRO A 150 -3.74 -18.69 -24.08
C PRO A 150 -2.30 -18.32 -24.51
N SER A 151 -1.93 -17.04 -24.44
CA SER A 151 -0.54 -16.59 -24.69
C SER A 151 0.49 -17.04 -23.65
N GLY A 152 0.05 -17.64 -22.55
CA GLY A 152 0.88 -17.96 -21.38
C GLY A 152 1.02 -16.81 -20.38
N ALA A 153 0.48 -15.63 -20.67
CA ALA A 153 0.46 -14.50 -19.73
C ALA A 153 -0.46 -14.79 -18.52
N GLN A 154 -0.13 -14.23 -17.36
CA GLN A 154 -0.99 -14.34 -16.18
C GLN A 154 -2.00 -13.19 -16.16
N ALA A 155 -3.29 -13.53 -16.20
CA ALA A 155 -4.40 -12.63 -15.92
C ALA A 155 -4.78 -12.65 -14.44
N ARG A 156 -5.17 -11.48 -13.93
CA ARG A 156 -5.66 -11.26 -12.58
C ARG A 156 -6.88 -10.35 -12.61
N ILE A 157 -7.99 -10.79 -12.01
CA ILE A 157 -9.15 -9.93 -11.72
C ILE A 157 -9.25 -9.78 -10.20
N ALA A 158 -9.12 -8.55 -9.71
CA ALA A 158 -9.31 -8.21 -8.31
C ALA A 158 -10.62 -7.44 -8.15
N ILE A 159 -11.54 -7.97 -7.34
CA ILE A 159 -12.69 -7.21 -6.86
C ILE A 159 -12.27 -6.45 -5.63
N ARG A 160 -12.44 -5.14 -5.66
CA ARG A 160 -12.01 -4.23 -4.61
C ARG A 160 -13.17 -3.45 -4.04
N ARG A 161 -13.00 -3.03 -2.79
CA ARG A 161 -13.92 -2.17 -2.07
C ARG A 161 -13.29 -0.80 -1.85
N ASP A 162 -13.94 0.23 -2.36
CA ASP A 162 -13.55 1.63 -2.15
C ASP A 162 -13.87 2.12 -0.73
N ALA A 163 -13.58 3.39 -0.45
CA ALA A 163 -13.81 3.99 0.85
C ALA A 163 -15.31 4.13 1.23
N ASP A 164 -16.19 4.23 0.24
CA ASP A 164 -17.64 4.35 0.39
C ASP A 164 -18.33 2.98 0.52
N GLY A 165 -17.57 1.90 0.33
CA GLY A 165 -18.07 0.53 0.37
C GLY A 165 -18.53 0.00 -0.99
N GLY A 166 -18.41 0.80 -2.04
CA GLY A 166 -18.65 0.42 -3.43
C GLY A 166 -17.66 -0.65 -3.86
N LEU A 167 -18.17 -1.60 -4.65
CA LEU A 167 -17.36 -2.67 -5.22
C LEU A 167 -17.03 -2.32 -6.68
N HIS A 168 -15.81 -2.62 -7.11
CA HIS A 168 -15.42 -2.52 -8.51
C HIS A 168 -14.36 -3.57 -8.86
N ALA A 169 -14.23 -3.89 -10.15
CA ALA A 169 -13.26 -4.84 -10.63
C ALA A 169 -12.03 -4.13 -11.23
N VAL A 170 -10.85 -4.68 -10.96
CA VAL A 170 -9.57 -4.27 -11.54
C VAL A 170 -8.96 -5.47 -12.26
N ALA A 171 -8.77 -5.33 -13.57
CA ALA A 171 -8.12 -6.33 -14.40
C ALA A 171 -6.63 -6.01 -14.60
N SER A 172 -5.78 -7.03 -14.55
CA SER A 172 -4.36 -6.93 -14.89
C SER A 172 -3.95 -8.14 -15.74
N PRO A 173 -3.48 -7.93 -16.99
CA PRO A 173 -3.44 -6.66 -17.72
C PRO A 173 -4.85 -6.09 -17.95
N GLU A 174 -4.94 -4.83 -18.37
CA GLU A 174 -6.22 -4.26 -18.81
C GLU A 174 -6.69 -4.96 -20.10
N PRO A 175 -8.00 -5.20 -20.30
CA PRO A 175 -8.51 -5.89 -21.49
C PRO A 175 -8.09 -5.23 -22.81
N ALA A 176 -8.02 -3.89 -22.82
CA ALA A 176 -7.55 -3.12 -23.98
C ALA A 176 -6.06 -3.31 -24.28
N SER A 177 -5.27 -3.80 -23.31
CA SER A 177 -3.84 -4.07 -23.44
C SER A 177 -3.51 -5.56 -23.61
N ALA A 178 -4.52 -6.41 -23.82
CA ALA A 178 -4.30 -7.83 -24.06
C ALA A 178 -3.47 -8.06 -25.35
N ALA A 179 -2.57 -9.04 -25.31
CA ALA A 179 -1.63 -9.29 -26.41
C ALA A 179 -2.33 -9.83 -27.67
N THR A 180 -3.44 -10.56 -27.51
CA THR A 180 -4.21 -11.17 -28.59
C THR A 180 -5.71 -10.96 -28.37
N ALA A 181 -6.50 -11.12 -29.45
CA ALA A 181 -7.95 -11.08 -29.35
C ALA A 181 -8.53 -12.24 -28.50
N GLU A 182 -7.86 -13.39 -28.50
CA GLU A 182 -8.22 -14.56 -27.70
C GLU A 182 -7.96 -14.30 -26.21
N ASP A 183 -6.80 -13.75 -25.87
CA ASP A 183 -6.47 -13.31 -24.51
C ASP A 183 -7.47 -12.28 -23.99
N ARG A 184 -7.88 -11.33 -24.84
CA ARG A 184 -8.90 -10.33 -24.50
C ARG A 184 -10.23 -10.99 -24.18
N ALA A 185 -10.71 -11.90 -25.04
CA ALA A 185 -11.98 -12.59 -24.85
C ALA A 185 -11.97 -13.43 -23.56
N GLU A 186 -10.88 -14.15 -23.28
CA GLU A 186 -10.70 -14.93 -22.05
C GLU A 186 -10.67 -14.03 -20.81
N LEU A 187 -9.99 -12.88 -20.89
CA LEU A 187 -9.93 -11.92 -19.80
C LEU A 187 -11.30 -11.25 -19.52
N GLU A 188 -12.06 -10.92 -20.56
CA GLU A 188 -13.43 -10.40 -20.44
C GLU A 188 -14.41 -11.45 -19.90
N ALA A 189 -14.25 -12.72 -20.26
CA ALA A 189 -15.01 -13.81 -19.66
C ALA A 189 -14.68 -13.98 -18.17
N LEU A 190 -13.39 -13.93 -17.82
CA LEU A 190 -12.92 -14.00 -16.44
C LEU A 190 -13.41 -12.81 -15.60
N LEU A 191 -13.44 -11.61 -16.19
CA LEU A 191 -13.96 -10.41 -15.56
C LEU A 191 -15.45 -10.57 -15.21
N ARG A 192 -16.26 -11.05 -16.16
CA ARG A 192 -17.68 -11.32 -15.92
C ARG A 192 -17.89 -12.36 -14.83
N GLU A 193 -17.18 -13.49 -14.90
CA GLU A 193 -17.21 -14.54 -13.87
C GLU A 193 -16.91 -13.99 -12.47
N ALA A 194 -15.85 -13.17 -12.36
CA ALA A 194 -15.45 -12.58 -11.09
C ALA A 194 -16.49 -11.60 -10.54
N CYS A 195 -17.08 -10.76 -11.39
CA CYS A 195 -18.14 -9.83 -10.98
C CYS A 195 -19.43 -10.57 -10.57
N ASP A 196 -19.85 -11.57 -11.33
CA ASP A 196 -21.03 -12.38 -11.02
C ASP A 196 -20.90 -13.07 -9.67
N SER A 197 -19.68 -13.53 -9.31
CA SER A 197 -19.39 -14.19 -8.02
C SER A 197 -19.66 -13.31 -6.79
N VAL A 198 -19.66 -11.99 -6.96
CA VAL A 198 -19.88 -11.00 -5.89
C VAL A 198 -21.16 -10.18 -6.09
N GLY A 199 -21.97 -10.50 -7.11
CA GLY A 199 -23.20 -9.77 -7.44
C GLY A 199 -22.96 -8.35 -7.95
N LEU A 200 -21.79 -8.08 -8.54
CA LEU A 200 -21.53 -6.83 -9.25
C LEU A 200 -22.25 -6.83 -10.60
N ASP A 201 -23.05 -5.80 -10.88
CA ASP A 201 -23.72 -5.69 -12.18
C ASP A 201 -22.67 -5.48 -13.28
N THR A 202 -22.75 -6.31 -14.32
CA THR A 202 -21.84 -6.33 -15.47
C THR A 202 -22.52 -5.91 -16.77
N ARG A 203 -23.78 -5.45 -16.71
CA ARG A 203 -24.59 -5.07 -17.86
C ARG A 203 -24.08 -3.84 -18.62
#